data_AF-A0A8H7G773-F1
#
_entry.id   AF-A0A8H7G773-F1
#
_cell.length_a   1.000
_cell.length_b   1.000
_cell.length_c   1.000
_cell.angle_alpha   90.00
_cell.angle_beta   90.00
_cell.angle_gamma   90.00
#
_symmetry.space_group_name_H-M   'P 1'
#
loop_
_entity.id
_entity.type
_entity.pdbx_description
1 polymer ?
#
loop_
_entity_poly.entity_id
_entity_poly.type
_entity_poly.pdbx_seq_one_letter_code
_entity_poly.pdbx_strand_id
1 'polypeptide(L)'
;MLSVAALSEKEEDISGAFWTLVITTVALLISALVEAAKQNLSLYNAILISYLCILHSVITIAVTTWSIPKTIQRALRSKLEDSDVSILVKYGLTIVQFASSTIFGLYIWSRAKTFGNQPECNADTQLIVCGKSFNATSSHASIAAIVITMEQTIRRNPVNRQSTELGFGQVFPLVTLALPLSGLVFLLKEWKKNRENGQKQADGQDHKSTPGSQAQPDQNRNSRENMDEEKNVGVKE
;
A
#
# COMPACT_ATOMS: atom_id res chain seq x y z
N MET A 1 22.94 18.08 13.56
CA MET A 1 23.33 17.56 12.22
C MET A 1 23.45 16.04 12.18
N LEU A 2 24.10 15.38 13.15
CA LEU A 2 24.20 13.89 13.20
C LEU A 2 22.85 13.14 13.16
N SER A 3 21.81 13.64 13.84
CA SER A 3 20.49 12.98 13.81
C SER A 3 19.74 13.10 12.48
N VAL A 4 20.10 14.07 11.63
CA VAL A 4 19.47 14.23 10.30
C VAL A 4 20.15 13.31 9.29
N ALA A 5 21.47 13.15 9.37
CA ALA A 5 22.22 12.20 8.53
C ALA A 5 21.78 10.75 8.76
N ALA A 6 21.64 10.33 10.02
CA ALA A 6 21.17 8.98 10.36
C ALA A 6 19.69 8.70 9.98
N LEU A 7 18.89 9.75 9.79
CA LEU A 7 17.52 9.62 9.29
C LEU A 7 17.48 9.58 7.75
N SER A 8 18.40 10.27 7.08
CA SER A 8 18.52 10.26 5.61
C SER A 8 18.93 8.88 5.10
N GLU A 9 19.90 8.24 5.75
CA GLU A 9 20.39 6.90 5.38
C GLU A 9 19.28 5.85 5.42
N LYS A 10 18.38 5.93 6.42
CA LYS A 10 17.22 5.03 6.54
C LYS A 10 16.16 5.23 5.45
N GLU A 11 16.05 6.41 4.83
CA GLU A 11 15.03 6.64 3.79
C GLU A 11 15.45 6.10 2.43
N GLU A 12 16.74 6.17 2.10
CA GLU A 12 17.28 5.61 0.87
C GLU A 12 17.15 4.08 0.85
N ASP A 13 17.45 3.42 1.97
CA ASP A 13 17.28 1.97 2.13
C ASP A 13 15.84 1.51 1.92
N ILE A 14 14.86 2.24 2.50
CA ILE A 14 13.44 1.90 2.37
C ILE A 14 12.96 2.09 0.93
N SER A 15 13.41 3.16 0.26
CA SER A 15 13.06 3.41 -1.14
C SER A 15 13.65 2.33 -2.06
N GLY A 16 14.90 1.91 -1.82
CA GLY A 16 15.53 0.82 -2.54
C GLY A 16 14.75 -0.49 -2.38
N ALA A 17 14.42 -0.88 -1.14
CA ALA A 17 13.64 -2.09 -0.86
C ALA A 17 12.27 -2.10 -1.56
N PHE A 18 11.57 -0.95 -1.57
CA PHE A 18 10.31 -0.79 -2.29
C PHE A 18 10.48 -1.12 -3.79
N TRP A 19 11.43 -0.49 -4.46
CA TRP A 19 11.66 -0.70 -5.90
C TRP A 19 12.09 -2.13 -6.20
N THR A 20 12.94 -2.73 -5.37
CA THR A 20 13.34 -4.13 -5.51
C THR A 20 12.13 -5.07 -5.43
N LEU A 21 11.23 -4.88 -4.47
CA LEU A 21 10.03 -5.70 -4.32
C LEU A 21 9.09 -5.56 -5.53
N VAL A 22 8.89 -4.33 -6.02
CA VAL A 22 8.07 -4.07 -7.20
C VAL A 22 8.66 -4.75 -8.42
N ILE A 23 9.94 -4.51 -8.73
CA ILE A 23 10.62 -5.07 -9.91
C ILE A 23 10.60 -6.61 -9.85
N THR A 24 10.89 -7.18 -8.69
CA THR A 24 10.88 -8.63 -8.49
C THR A 24 9.48 -9.21 -8.74
N THR A 25 8.42 -8.54 -8.26
CA THR A 25 7.04 -9.00 -8.46
C THR A 25 6.64 -8.91 -9.93
N VAL A 26 7.01 -7.83 -10.63
CA VAL A 26 6.75 -7.69 -12.07
C VAL A 26 7.49 -8.76 -12.87
N ALA A 27 8.77 -9.01 -12.56
CA ALA A 27 9.56 -10.06 -13.20
C ALA A 27 8.93 -11.44 -13.00
N LEU A 28 8.55 -11.79 -11.75
CA LEU A 28 7.88 -13.05 -11.44
C LEU A 28 6.56 -13.22 -12.19
N LEU A 29 5.73 -12.16 -12.24
CA LEU A 29 4.47 -12.19 -12.98
C LEU A 29 4.67 -12.38 -14.47
N ILE A 30 5.59 -11.64 -15.10
CA ILE A 30 5.88 -11.76 -16.54
C ILE A 30 6.41 -13.16 -16.85
N SER A 31 7.38 -13.65 -16.08
CA SER A 31 7.91 -15.01 -16.25
C SER A 31 6.81 -16.08 -16.11
N ALA A 32 5.96 -15.96 -15.09
CA ALA A 32 4.88 -16.90 -14.87
C ALA A 32 3.81 -16.84 -15.98
N LEU A 33 3.49 -15.64 -16.49
CA LEU A 33 2.56 -15.47 -17.61
C LEU A 33 3.10 -16.09 -18.90
N VAL A 34 4.38 -15.86 -19.22
CA VAL A 34 5.02 -16.44 -20.40
C VAL A 34 5.05 -17.96 -20.33
N GLU A 35 5.42 -18.54 -19.18
CA GLU A 35 5.44 -20.00 -19.00
C GLU A 35 4.03 -20.61 -18.96
N ALA A 36 3.06 -19.92 -18.37
CA ALA A 36 1.66 -20.34 -18.39
C ALA A 36 1.08 -20.32 -19.81
N ALA A 37 1.42 -19.32 -20.63
CA ALA A 37 1.00 -19.24 -22.01
C ALA A 37 1.55 -20.39 -22.87
N LYS A 38 2.77 -20.87 -22.57
CA LYS A 38 3.38 -22.04 -23.22
C LYS A 38 2.88 -23.39 -22.67
N GLN A 39 1.98 -23.38 -21.67
CA GLN A 39 1.58 -24.58 -20.92
C GLN A 39 2.76 -25.31 -20.26
N ASN A 40 3.92 -24.67 -20.09
CA ASN A 40 5.10 -25.27 -19.47
C ASN A 40 5.11 -25.13 -17.94
N LEU A 41 4.21 -24.30 -17.40
CA LEU A 41 4.10 -24.07 -15.96
C LEU A 41 3.16 -25.09 -15.33
N SER A 42 3.65 -25.90 -14.40
CA SER A 42 2.80 -26.77 -13.58
C SER A 42 1.90 -25.95 -12.65
N LEU A 43 0.72 -26.49 -12.30
CA LEU A 43 -0.20 -25.85 -11.35
C LEU A 43 0.50 -25.53 -10.02
N TYR A 44 1.32 -26.45 -9.52
CA TYR A 44 2.09 -26.27 -8.28
C TYR A 44 3.02 -25.05 -8.34
N ASN A 45 3.82 -24.93 -9.40
CA ASN A 45 4.73 -23.80 -9.58
C ASN A 45 3.96 -22.48 -9.72
N ALA A 46 2.83 -22.49 -10.42
CA ALA A 46 1.98 -21.31 -10.56
C ALA A 46 1.40 -20.84 -9.21
N ILE A 47 0.94 -21.78 -8.37
CA ILE A 47 0.46 -21.50 -7.02
C ILE A 47 1.58 -20.89 -6.15
N LEU A 48 2.79 -21.46 -6.18
CA LEU A 48 3.93 -20.92 -5.44
C LEU A 48 4.28 -19.48 -5.86
N ILE A 49 4.34 -19.23 -7.16
CA ILE A 49 4.62 -17.87 -7.68
C ILE A 49 3.51 -16.90 -7.28
N SER A 50 2.25 -17.32 -7.36
CA SER A 50 1.10 -16.53 -6.92
C SER A 50 1.22 -16.13 -5.43
N TYR A 51 1.56 -17.08 -4.55
CA TYR A 51 1.80 -16.78 -3.14
C TYR A 51 2.95 -15.80 -2.93
N LEU A 52 4.05 -15.97 -3.65
CA LEU A 52 5.19 -15.06 -3.56
C LEU A 52 4.82 -13.63 -4.00
N CYS A 53 4.02 -13.49 -5.06
CA CYS A 53 3.52 -12.20 -5.54
C CYS A 53 2.59 -11.52 -4.53
N ILE A 54 1.68 -12.27 -3.91
CA ILE A 54 0.80 -11.76 -2.85
C ILE A 54 1.60 -11.35 -1.62
N LEU A 55 2.58 -12.16 -1.21
CA LEU A 55 3.47 -11.86 -0.08
C LEU A 55 4.24 -10.55 -0.33
N HIS A 56 4.85 -10.40 -1.51
CA HIS A 56 5.53 -9.16 -1.89
C HIS A 56 4.57 -7.98 -1.90
N SER A 57 3.36 -8.15 -2.42
CA SER A 57 2.35 -7.08 -2.44
C SER A 57 1.96 -6.63 -1.03
N VAL A 58 1.81 -7.57 -0.08
CA VAL A 58 1.54 -7.26 1.33
C VAL A 58 2.70 -6.50 1.96
N ILE A 59 3.95 -6.91 1.73
CA ILE A 59 5.13 -6.19 2.24
C ILE A 59 5.21 -4.78 1.63
N THR A 60 4.98 -4.63 0.33
CA THR A 60 4.96 -3.31 -0.33
C THR A 60 3.87 -2.41 0.27
N ILE A 61 2.67 -2.94 0.52
CA ILE A 61 1.59 -2.21 1.21
C ILE A 61 2.01 -1.82 2.63
N ALA A 62 2.66 -2.73 3.37
CA ALA A 62 3.18 -2.46 4.71
C ALA A 62 4.16 -1.29 4.72
N VAL A 63 5.15 -1.32 3.82
CA VAL A 63 6.20 -0.30 3.71
C VAL A 63 5.61 1.05 3.29
N THR A 64 4.68 1.06 2.34
CA THR A 64 4.03 2.29 1.87
C THR A 64 3.11 2.90 2.93
N THR A 65 2.30 2.08 3.61
CA THR A 65 1.38 2.53 4.67
C THR A 65 2.12 3.02 5.92
N TRP A 66 3.19 2.34 6.33
CA TRP A 66 4.04 2.77 7.44
C TRP A 66 4.71 4.13 7.18
N SER A 67 4.96 4.46 5.91
CA SER A 67 5.61 5.71 5.51
C SER A 67 4.66 6.93 5.51
N ILE A 68 3.34 6.71 5.42
CA ILE A 68 2.31 7.77 5.35
C ILE A 68 2.40 8.81 6.47
N PRO A 69 2.34 8.43 7.77
CA PRO A 69 2.21 9.42 8.85
C PRO A 69 3.37 10.42 8.90
N LYS A 70 4.59 9.97 8.54
CA LYS A 70 5.78 10.82 8.52
C LYS A 70 5.79 11.75 7.31
N THR A 71 5.34 11.25 6.15
CA THR A 71 5.32 12.02 4.92
C THR A 71 4.23 13.08 4.93
N ILE A 72 3.02 12.75 5.40
CA ILE A 72 1.94 13.74 5.56
C ILE A 72 2.35 14.85 6.52
N GLN A 73 3.04 14.52 7.61
CA GLN A 73 3.54 15.53 8.55
C GLN A 73 4.56 16.49 7.92
N ARG A 74 5.39 16.01 6.98
CA ARG A 74 6.33 16.86 6.23
C ARG A 74 5.66 17.63 5.11
N ALA A 75 4.75 17.01 4.36
CA ALA A 75 4.00 17.62 3.27
C ALA A 75 3.07 18.75 3.77
N LEU A 76 2.46 18.59 4.94
CA LEU A 76 1.74 19.69 5.61
C LEU A 76 2.65 20.85 6.01
N ARG A 77 3.97 20.62 6.12
CA ARG A 77 4.96 21.61 6.55
C ARG A 77 5.67 22.31 5.39
N SER A 78 5.90 21.62 4.28
CA SER A 78 6.50 22.19 3.07
C SER A 78 5.40 22.53 2.07
N LYS A 79 5.20 23.82 1.77
CA LYS A 79 4.35 24.26 0.67
C LYS A 79 4.68 23.44 -0.60
N LEU A 80 3.63 22.80 -1.13
CA LEU A 80 3.62 21.90 -2.27
C LEU A 80 4.39 22.47 -3.47
N GLU A 81 5.30 21.71 -4.06
CA GLU A 81 5.37 21.69 -5.53
C GLU A 81 6.03 20.42 -6.11
N ASP A 82 6.94 19.73 -5.40
CA ASP A 82 7.69 18.61 -6.03
C ASP A 82 7.52 17.22 -5.38
N SER A 83 7.05 17.13 -4.12
CA SER A 83 6.99 15.85 -3.39
C SER A 83 5.78 14.97 -3.73
N ASP A 84 4.74 15.50 -4.38
CA ASP A 84 3.45 14.79 -4.54
C ASP A 84 3.48 13.75 -5.66
N VAL A 85 4.26 13.97 -6.72
CA VAL A 85 4.32 13.05 -7.89
C VAL A 85 4.94 11.70 -7.49
N SER A 86 6.02 11.71 -6.70
CA SER A 86 6.69 10.46 -6.27
C SER A 86 5.78 9.60 -5.38
N ILE A 87 4.99 10.24 -4.51
CA ILE A 87 4.05 9.54 -3.62
C ILE A 87 2.92 8.92 -4.45
N LEU A 88 2.31 9.69 -5.36
CA LEU A 88 1.23 9.21 -6.20
C LEU A 88 1.68 8.02 -7.06
N VAL A 89 2.88 8.09 -7.64
CA VAL A 89 3.48 6.98 -8.41
C VAL A 89 3.66 5.74 -7.55
N LYS A 90 4.23 5.85 -6.34
CA LYS A 90 4.42 4.71 -5.44
C LYS A 90 3.09 4.05 -5.04
N TYR A 91 2.08 4.86 -4.74
CA TYR A 91 0.73 4.36 -4.41
C TYR A 91 0.06 3.69 -5.61
N GLY A 92 0.06 4.35 -6.77
CA GLY A 92 -0.50 3.80 -8.00
C GLY A 92 0.15 2.46 -8.36
N LEU A 93 1.47 2.38 -8.28
CA LEU A 93 2.23 1.17 -8.58
C LEU A 93 1.94 0.03 -7.59
N THR A 94 1.75 0.35 -6.30
CA THR A 94 1.36 -0.63 -5.27
C THR A 94 -0.04 -1.20 -5.55
N ILE A 95 -1.01 -0.35 -5.93
CA ILE A 95 -2.36 -0.78 -6.28
C ILE A 95 -2.33 -1.70 -7.51
N VAL A 96 -1.60 -1.29 -8.55
CA VAL A 96 -1.44 -2.09 -9.77
C VAL A 96 -0.79 -3.44 -9.45
N GLN A 97 0.30 -3.47 -8.66
CA GLN A 97 0.98 -4.71 -8.26
C GLN A 97 0.04 -5.68 -7.52
N PHE A 98 -0.74 -5.17 -6.55
CA PHE A 98 -1.69 -5.99 -5.79
C PHE A 98 -2.83 -6.52 -6.67
N ALA A 99 -3.39 -5.66 -7.53
CA ALA A 99 -4.44 -6.04 -8.47
C ALA A 99 -3.95 -7.10 -9.47
N SER A 100 -2.77 -6.91 -10.08
CA SER A 100 -2.16 -7.87 -11.00
C SER A 100 -1.91 -9.23 -10.34
N SER A 101 -1.39 -9.25 -9.11
CA SER A 101 -1.15 -10.48 -8.35
C SER A 101 -2.46 -11.21 -8.05
N THR A 102 -3.52 -10.47 -7.69
CA THR A 102 -4.84 -11.03 -7.42
C THR A 102 -5.48 -11.61 -8.69
N ILE A 103 -5.42 -10.89 -9.81
CA ILE A 103 -5.94 -11.35 -11.11
C ILE A 103 -5.21 -12.62 -11.56
N PHE A 104 -3.88 -12.66 -11.42
CA PHE A 104 -3.10 -13.85 -11.75
C PHE A 104 -3.47 -15.05 -10.87
N GLY A 105 -3.63 -14.84 -9.57
CA GLY A 105 -4.14 -15.88 -8.66
C GLY A 105 -5.51 -16.40 -9.09
N LEU A 106 -6.48 -15.51 -9.36
CA LEU A 106 -7.81 -15.88 -9.83
C LEU A 106 -7.76 -16.64 -11.16
N TYR A 107 -6.89 -16.24 -12.07
CA TYR A 107 -6.67 -16.93 -13.34
C TYR A 107 -6.23 -18.38 -13.12
N ILE A 108 -5.22 -18.62 -12.29
CA ILE A 108 -4.75 -19.98 -11.95
C ILE A 108 -5.89 -20.79 -11.34
N TRP A 109 -6.57 -20.23 -10.33
CA TRP A 109 -7.64 -20.94 -9.61
C TRP A 109 -8.85 -21.26 -10.50
N SER A 110 -9.23 -20.35 -11.40
CA SER A 110 -10.32 -20.57 -12.35
C SER A 110 -10.03 -21.71 -13.32
N ARG A 111 -8.75 -22.01 -13.55
CA ARG A 111 -8.29 -23.07 -14.45
C ARG A 111 -7.65 -24.24 -13.73
N ALA A 112 -7.72 -24.32 -12.39
CA ALA A 112 -6.94 -25.28 -11.61
C ALA A 112 -7.10 -26.74 -12.07
N LYS A 113 -8.25 -27.14 -12.60
CA LYS A 113 -8.47 -28.50 -13.13
C LYS A 113 -7.68 -28.79 -14.41
N THR A 114 -7.50 -27.80 -15.28
CA THR A 114 -6.91 -27.96 -16.62
C THR A 114 -5.61 -27.16 -16.78
N PHE A 115 -5.06 -26.63 -15.70
CA PHE A 115 -3.89 -25.76 -15.74
C PHE A 115 -2.60 -26.57 -15.94
N GLY A 116 -1.75 -26.14 -16.86
CA GLY A 116 -0.39 -26.65 -17.05
C GLY A 116 -0.29 -27.85 -17.98
N ASN A 117 0.92 -28.42 -18.06
CA ASN A 117 1.26 -29.54 -18.95
C ASN A 117 0.75 -30.92 -18.50
N GLN A 118 0.30 -31.06 -17.25
CA GLN A 118 -0.13 -32.33 -16.66
C GLN A 118 -1.44 -32.16 -15.89
N PRO A 119 -2.56 -31.87 -16.58
CA PRO A 119 -3.84 -31.62 -15.93
C PRO A 119 -4.37 -32.81 -15.12
N GLU A 120 -3.97 -34.04 -15.49
CA GLU A 120 -4.32 -35.27 -14.77
C GLU A 120 -3.79 -35.31 -13.33
N CYS A 121 -2.64 -34.70 -13.05
CA CYS A 121 -2.04 -34.65 -11.71
C CYS A 121 -2.61 -33.53 -10.83
N ASN A 122 -3.42 -32.61 -11.38
CA ASN A 122 -3.95 -31.48 -10.64
C ASN A 122 -4.92 -31.91 -9.53
N ALA A 123 -5.64 -33.02 -9.73
CA ALA A 123 -6.57 -33.57 -8.73
C ALA A 123 -5.85 -34.08 -7.46
N ASP A 124 -4.57 -34.44 -7.58
CA ASP A 124 -3.73 -34.90 -6.47
C ASP A 124 -3.02 -33.75 -5.76
N THR A 125 -3.08 -32.53 -6.31
CA THR A 125 -2.51 -31.36 -5.68
C THR A 125 -3.34 -30.98 -4.46
N GLN A 126 -2.81 -31.31 -3.29
CA GLN A 126 -3.45 -31.04 -2.01
C GLN A 126 -2.77 -29.87 -1.32
N LEU A 127 -3.58 -28.88 -0.94
CA LEU A 127 -3.17 -27.84 -0.01
C LEU A 127 -3.28 -28.40 1.40
N ILE A 128 -2.15 -28.58 2.08
CA ILE A 128 -2.13 -28.97 3.48
C ILE A 128 -2.19 -27.71 4.33
N VAL A 129 -3.38 -27.38 4.81
CA VAL A 129 -3.61 -26.26 5.71
C VAL A 129 -3.88 -26.82 7.11
N CYS A 130 -2.99 -26.50 8.06
CA CYS A 130 -3.09 -26.97 9.44
C CYS A 130 -3.20 -28.50 9.59
N GLY A 131 -2.50 -29.27 8.75
CA GLY A 131 -2.52 -30.74 8.78
C GLY A 131 -3.81 -31.38 8.26
N LYS A 132 -4.73 -30.59 7.69
CA LYS A 132 -5.84 -31.11 6.87
C LYS A 132 -5.52 -30.86 5.40
N SER A 133 -5.68 -31.90 4.58
CA SER A 133 -5.56 -31.77 3.14
C SER A 133 -6.86 -31.24 2.54
N PHE A 134 -6.73 -30.23 1.70
CA PHE A 134 -7.81 -29.70 0.87
C PHE A 134 -7.44 -29.93 -0.59
N ASN A 135 -8.39 -30.44 -1.37
CA ASN A 135 -8.15 -30.61 -2.79
C ASN A 135 -8.20 -29.25 -3.50
N ALA A 136 -7.10 -28.89 -4.18
CA ALA A 136 -6.96 -27.61 -4.88
C ALA A 136 -8.02 -27.42 -5.98
N THR A 137 -8.59 -28.52 -6.51
CA THR A 137 -9.58 -28.48 -7.58
C THR A 137 -11.03 -28.26 -7.12
N SER A 138 -11.28 -28.28 -5.81
CA SER A 138 -12.63 -28.06 -5.28
C SER A 138 -13.00 -26.58 -5.36
N SER A 139 -14.17 -26.27 -5.94
CA SER A 139 -14.62 -24.90 -6.20
C SER A 139 -14.75 -24.02 -4.94
N HIS A 140 -14.77 -24.64 -3.76
CA HIS A 140 -14.83 -23.98 -2.47
C HIS A 140 -13.43 -23.75 -1.86
N ALA A 141 -12.41 -24.50 -2.27
CA ALA A 141 -11.04 -24.38 -1.74
C ALA A 141 -10.34 -23.10 -2.17
N SER A 142 -10.68 -22.49 -3.31
CA SER A 142 -9.96 -21.31 -3.81
C SER A 142 -10.19 -20.05 -2.96
N ILE A 143 -11.43 -19.85 -2.51
CA ILE A 143 -11.79 -18.72 -1.63
C ILE A 143 -11.50 -19.09 -0.16
N ALA A 144 -11.72 -20.35 0.20
CA ALA A 144 -11.40 -20.89 1.51
C ALA A 144 -9.89 -20.92 1.80
N ALA A 145 -9.01 -21.21 0.85
CA ALA A 145 -7.56 -21.30 1.11
C ALA A 145 -6.93 -19.93 1.44
N ILE A 146 -7.61 -18.83 1.12
CA ILE A 146 -7.17 -17.49 1.54
C ILE A 146 -7.75 -17.15 2.93
N VAL A 147 -9.01 -17.52 3.19
CA VAL A 147 -9.75 -17.14 4.43
C VAL A 147 -9.64 -18.15 5.58
N ILE A 148 -9.65 -19.46 5.29
CA ILE A 148 -9.61 -20.58 6.26
C ILE A 148 -8.19 -20.80 6.80
N THR A 149 -7.15 -20.52 6.00
CA THR A 149 -5.75 -20.55 6.47
C THR A 149 -5.53 -19.54 7.60
N MET A 150 -6.28 -18.43 7.61
CA MET A 150 -6.31 -17.43 8.69
C MET A 150 -7.08 -17.91 9.93
N GLU A 151 -8.32 -18.39 9.79
CA GLU A 151 -9.19 -18.71 10.94
C GLU A 151 -8.70 -19.95 11.72
N GLN A 152 -8.11 -20.93 11.02
CA GLN A 152 -7.67 -22.18 11.64
C GLN A 152 -6.27 -22.10 12.26
N THR A 153 -5.43 -21.14 11.84
CA THR A 153 -4.17 -20.79 12.53
C THR A 153 -4.42 -20.24 13.94
N ILE A 154 -5.54 -19.51 14.11
CA ILE A 154 -5.97 -18.97 15.41
C ILE A 154 -6.57 -20.08 16.30
N ARG A 155 -7.33 -21.03 15.72
CA ARG A 155 -8.00 -22.09 16.49
C ARG A 155 -7.12 -23.27 16.91
N ARG A 156 -6.04 -23.59 16.17
CA ARG A 156 -5.17 -24.75 16.49
C ARG A 156 -3.96 -24.43 17.34
N ASN A 157 -3.76 -23.16 17.72
CA ASN A 157 -2.85 -22.81 18.79
C ASN A 157 -3.67 -22.44 20.03
N PRO A 158 -4.15 -23.41 20.85
CA PRO A 158 -4.49 -23.06 22.22
C PRO A 158 -3.21 -22.45 22.80
N VAL A 159 -3.25 -21.17 23.16
CA VAL A 159 -2.15 -20.46 23.81
C VAL A 159 -1.79 -21.28 25.04
N ASN A 160 -0.82 -22.19 24.88
CA ASN A 160 -0.22 -22.89 25.98
C ASN A 160 0.57 -21.81 26.70
N ARG A 161 0.08 -21.36 27.86
CA ARG A 161 0.64 -20.22 28.62
C ARG A 161 2.11 -20.41 29.05
N GLN A 162 2.74 -21.52 28.65
CA GLN A 162 4.03 -21.98 29.12
C GLN A 162 5.17 -21.87 28.09
N SER A 163 4.88 -21.55 26.82
CA SER A 163 5.91 -21.27 25.80
C SER A 163 5.69 -19.89 25.18
N THR A 164 6.54 -18.93 25.53
CA THR A 164 6.47 -17.52 25.10
C THR A 164 6.95 -17.26 23.67
N GLU A 165 7.34 -18.30 22.93
CA GLU A 165 7.91 -18.13 21.59
C GLU A 165 6.86 -18.34 20.50
N LEU A 166 6.50 -17.24 19.83
CA LEU A 166 5.64 -17.24 18.65
C LEU A 166 6.35 -17.92 17.47
N GLY A 167 5.79 -19.00 16.95
CA GLY A 167 6.30 -19.67 15.75
C GLY A 167 6.08 -18.84 14.48
N PHE A 168 6.99 -18.97 13.51
CA PHE A 168 6.95 -18.22 12.23
C PHE A 168 5.60 -18.31 11.50
N GLY A 169 4.94 -19.49 11.55
CA GLY A 169 3.63 -19.72 10.95
C GLY A 169 2.45 -18.96 11.61
N GLN A 170 2.63 -18.40 12.81
CA GLN A 170 1.63 -17.60 13.53
C GLN A 170 1.89 -16.10 13.39
N VAL A 171 3.17 -15.70 13.35
CA VAL A 171 3.57 -14.30 13.16
C VAL A 171 3.17 -13.83 11.77
N PHE A 172 3.36 -14.68 10.75
CA PHE A 172 3.12 -14.29 9.37
C PHE A 172 1.66 -13.84 9.09
N PRO A 173 0.60 -14.61 9.44
CA PRO A 173 -0.78 -14.18 9.22
C PRO A 173 -1.20 -12.99 10.11
N LEU A 174 -0.67 -12.90 11.34
CA LEU A 174 -0.91 -11.78 12.25
C LEU A 174 -0.36 -10.48 11.67
N VAL A 175 0.86 -10.51 11.14
CA VAL A 175 1.48 -9.35 10.47
C VAL A 175 0.71 -9.01 9.19
N THR A 176 0.35 -9.99 8.37
CA THR A 176 -0.42 -9.78 7.13
C THR A 176 -1.81 -9.18 7.36
N LEU A 177 -2.46 -9.42 8.50
CA LEU A 177 -3.75 -8.79 8.88
C LEU A 177 -3.58 -7.46 9.62
N ALA A 178 -2.62 -7.40 10.54
CA ALA A 178 -2.38 -6.20 11.34
C ALA A 178 -1.99 -5.02 10.47
N LEU A 179 -1.25 -5.24 9.39
CA LEU A 179 -0.81 -4.18 8.48
C LEU A 179 -1.97 -3.47 7.76
N PRO A 180 -2.86 -4.14 6.99
CA PRO A 180 -4.00 -3.48 6.35
C PRO A 180 -5.01 -2.94 7.38
N LEU A 181 -5.24 -3.64 8.49
CA LEU A 181 -6.15 -3.17 9.54
C LEU A 181 -5.61 -1.93 10.26
N SER A 182 -4.30 -1.87 10.54
CA SER A 182 -3.68 -0.69 11.15
C SER A 182 -3.73 0.52 10.21
N GLY A 183 -3.49 0.31 8.92
CA GLY A 183 -3.68 1.33 7.88
C GLY A 183 -5.12 1.85 7.83
N LEU A 184 -6.11 0.96 7.90
CA LEU A 184 -7.53 1.33 7.92
C LEU A 184 -7.92 2.10 9.19
N VAL A 185 -7.47 1.65 10.37
CA VAL A 185 -7.72 2.33 11.64
C VAL A 185 -7.11 3.72 11.65
N PHE A 186 -5.90 3.86 11.11
CA PHE A 186 -5.23 5.15 10.97
C PHE A 186 -6.00 6.09 10.03
N LEU A 187 -6.44 5.60 8.86
CA LEU A 187 -7.27 6.35 7.92
C LEU A 187 -8.59 6.83 8.56
N LEU A 188 -9.28 5.95 9.28
CA LEU A 188 -10.53 6.29 9.96
C LEU A 188 -10.31 7.34 11.05
N LYS A 189 -9.20 7.25 11.79
CA LYS A 189 -8.85 8.21 12.83
C LYS A 189 -8.58 9.60 12.24
N GLU A 190 -7.85 9.67 11.12
CA GLU A 190 -7.55 10.95 10.48
C GLU A 190 -8.77 11.56 9.79
N TRP A 191 -9.62 10.73 9.19
CA TRP A 191 -10.92 11.17 8.67
C TRP A 191 -11.81 11.77 9.75
N LYS A 192 -11.89 11.13 10.92
CA LYS A 192 -12.64 11.64 12.08
C LYS A 192 -12.10 12.99 12.55
N LYS A 193 -10.79 13.10 12.68
CA LYS A 193 -10.11 14.34 13.11
C LYS A 193 -10.35 15.51 12.14
N ASN A 194 -10.29 15.26 10.83
CA ASN A 194 -10.59 16.30 9.84
C ASN A 194 -12.04 16.78 9.90
N ARG A 195 -12.99 15.89 10.20
CA ARG A 195 -14.40 16.25 10.38
C ARG A 195 -14.61 17.16 11.60
N GLU A 196 -13.94 16.88 12.71
CA GLU A 196 -14.03 17.70 13.94
C GLU A 196 -13.41 19.10 13.75
N ASN A 197 -12.31 19.22 13.00
CA ASN A 197 -11.68 20.50 12.71
C ASN A 197 -12.51 21.38 11.76
N GLY A 198 -13.13 20.78 10.73
CA GLY A 198 -14.02 21.52 9.83
C GLY A 198 -15.24 22.12 10.54
N GLN A 199 -15.78 21.40 11.53
CA GLN A 199 -16.94 21.86 12.29
C GLN A 199 -16.60 23.06 13.21
N LYS A 200 -15.42 23.06 13.84
CA LYS A 200 -14.96 24.21 14.64
C LYS A 200 -14.71 25.48 13.82
N GLN A 201 -14.32 25.34 12.55
CA GLN A 201 -14.18 26.47 11.64
C GLN A 201 -15.53 27.08 11.24
N ALA A 202 -16.55 26.24 11.02
CA ALA A 202 -17.91 26.73 10.75
C ALA A 202 -18.50 27.48 11.96
N ASP A 203 -18.39 26.90 13.17
CA ASP A 203 -18.95 27.50 14.38
C ASP A 203 -18.20 28.79 14.81
N GLY A 204 -16.90 28.89 14.53
CA GLY A 204 -16.09 30.06 14.88
C GLY A 204 -16.30 31.29 13.97
N GLN A 205 -16.92 31.11 12.80
CA GLN A 205 -17.06 32.18 11.80
C GLN A 205 -18.38 32.96 11.96
N ASP A 206 -19.41 32.34 12.54
CA ASP A 206 -20.71 33.00 12.79
C ASP A 206 -20.69 33.99 13.97
N HIS A 207 -19.73 33.91 14.87
CA HIS A 207 -19.64 34.81 16.02
C HIS A 207 -18.86 36.11 15.77
N LYS A 208 -18.28 36.30 14.58
CA LYS A 208 -17.53 37.53 14.24
C LYS A 208 -18.31 38.55 13.41
N SER A 209 -19.62 38.37 13.28
CA SER A 209 -20.48 39.28 12.52
C SER A 209 -21.34 40.14 13.45
N THR A 210 -20.88 41.38 13.67
CA THR A 210 -21.66 42.59 14.06
C THR A 210 -21.88 42.76 15.59
N PRO A 211 -21.70 43.97 16.20
CA PRO A 211 -21.99 45.29 15.61
C PRO A 211 -20.92 46.39 15.84
N GLY A 212 -20.80 47.30 14.88
CA GLY A 212 -20.03 48.53 15.09
C GLY A 212 -19.78 49.33 13.83
N SER A 213 -20.79 50.07 13.40
CA SER A 213 -20.67 51.17 12.45
C SER A 213 -19.60 52.17 12.90
N GLN A 214 -18.53 52.35 12.12
CA GLN A 214 -17.81 53.61 12.04
C GLN A 214 -17.47 53.89 10.58
N ALA A 215 -18.21 54.83 10.01
CA ALA A 215 -17.85 55.50 8.78
C ALA A 215 -16.49 56.18 8.96
N GLN A 216 -15.54 55.86 8.09
CA GLN A 216 -14.27 56.57 8.00
C GLN A 216 -14.00 56.92 6.53
N PRO A 217 -13.63 58.17 6.23
CA PRO A 217 -13.78 58.76 4.90
C PRO A 217 -12.65 58.40 3.95
N ASP A 218 -12.97 58.55 2.66
CA ASP A 218 -12.06 58.60 1.52
C ASP A 218 -10.76 59.35 1.84
N GLN A 219 -9.64 58.61 1.79
CA GLN A 219 -8.32 59.20 1.74
C GLN A 219 -7.52 58.59 0.59
N ASN A 220 -7.51 59.34 -0.51
CA ASN A 220 -6.34 59.65 -1.34
C ASN A 220 -5.53 58.45 -1.89
N ARG A 221 -5.54 58.22 -3.21
CA ARG A 221 -4.70 58.97 -4.17
C ARG A 221 -3.22 58.99 -3.72
N ASN A 222 -2.48 57.94 -4.07
CA ASN A 222 -1.14 58.00 -4.66
C ASN A 222 -0.54 56.59 -4.71
N SER A 223 -0.21 56.15 -5.92
CA SER A 223 0.97 55.36 -6.30
C SER A 223 0.71 54.75 -7.68
N ARG A 224 0.55 55.67 -8.63
CA ARG A 224 0.79 55.47 -10.05
C ARG A 224 2.14 56.12 -10.31
N GLU A 225 3.22 55.41 -10.00
CA GLU A 225 4.60 55.69 -10.45
C GLU A 225 5.51 54.61 -9.87
N ASN A 226 5.83 53.64 -10.73
CA ASN A 226 7.13 52.98 -10.84
C ASN A 226 7.02 52.02 -12.03
N MET A 227 6.91 52.65 -13.19
CA MET A 227 7.45 52.14 -14.44
C MET A 227 8.95 52.46 -14.40
N ASP A 228 9.75 51.61 -15.05
CA ASP A 228 11.14 51.84 -15.48
C ASP A 228 12.27 51.48 -14.51
N GLU A 229 12.77 50.25 -14.67
CA GLU A 229 14.17 49.76 -14.61
C GLU A 229 14.07 48.26 -14.26
N GLU A 230 14.44 47.30 -15.11
CA GLU A 230 15.84 47.06 -15.42
C GLU A 230 16.01 46.17 -16.68
N LYS A 231 17.06 46.53 -17.42
CA LYS A 231 17.63 45.97 -18.66
C LYS A 231 17.93 44.47 -18.53
N ASN A 232 17.61 43.62 -19.51
CA ASN A 232 18.41 43.38 -20.72
C ASN A 232 19.91 43.08 -20.48
N VAL A 233 20.27 41.82 -20.16
CA VAL A 233 21.54 41.12 -20.50
C VAL A 233 21.25 39.61 -20.32
N GLY A 234 21.54 38.65 -21.20
CA GLY A 234 22.21 38.63 -22.48
C GLY A 234 22.18 37.18 -22.98
N VAL A 235 21.99 37.02 -24.28
CA VAL A 235 22.16 35.78 -25.04
C VAL A 235 23.66 35.51 -25.19
N LYS A 236 24.11 34.30 -24.85
CA LYS A 236 25.32 33.71 -25.44
C LYS A 236 25.08 32.24 -25.73
N GLU A 237 25.64 31.88 -26.88
CA GLU A 237 25.56 30.66 -27.69
C GLU A 237 25.96 29.37 -26.98
#